data_AF-A0A0K8V5B8-F1
#
_entry.id   AF-A0A0K8V5B8-F1
#
_cell.length_a   1.000
_cell.length_b   1.000
_cell.length_c   1.000
_cell.angle_alpha   90.00
_cell.angle_beta   90.00
_cell.angle_gamma   90.00
#
_symmetry.space_group_name_H-M   'P 1'
#
loop_
_entity.id
_entity.type
_entity.pdbx_description
1 polymer ?
#
loop_
_entity_poly.entity_id
_entity_poly.type
_entity_poly.pdbx_seq_one_letter_code
_entity_poly.pdbx_strand_id
1 'polypeptide(L)'
;MYLKLLLNKCTSRGFSTQIQTAKANIKNWKSVVGLEVHAQLLTDSKLFSGSSNEFGAPLNSAVSHFDASMPGTLPVLNRKCVEIGVKTAIALGCRVNDVSMFDRKHYFYADLPVCII
;
A
#
# COMPACT_ATOMS: atom_id res chain seq x y z
N MET A 1 21.73 -39.86 8.07
CA MET A 1 20.46 -40.62 8.09
C MET A 1 19.34 -39.81 8.78
N TYR A 2 19.14 -38.54 8.42
CA TYR A 2 18.11 -37.67 9.04
C TYR A 2 17.59 -36.60 8.06
N LEU A 3 17.62 -36.86 6.75
CA LEU A 3 17.24 -35.89 5.71
C LEU A 3 16.17 -36.42 4.73
N LYS A 4 15.28 -37.32 5.18
CA LYS A 4 14.29 -37.97 4.31
C LYS A 4 12.90 -38.17 4.93
N LEU A 5 12.52 -37.38 5.93
CA LEU A 5 11.29 -37.60 6.71
C LEU A 5 10.37 -36.39 6.90
N LEU A 6 10.54 -35.32 6.13
CA LEU A 6 9.67 -34.13 6.19
C LEU A 6 9.06 -33.71 4.85
N LEU A 7 9.02 -34.62 3.86
CA LEU A 7 8.44 -34.33 2.53
C LEU A 7 7.00 -34.85 2.32
N ASN A 8 6.36 -35.48 3.31
CA ASN A 8 5.06 -36.16 3.13
C ASN A 8 3.93 -35.71 4.07
N LYS A 9 3.82 -34.40 4.37
CA LYS A 9 2.61 -33.84 5.03
C LYS A 9 2.01 -32.64 4.30
N CYS A 10 2.09 -32.61 2.97
CA CYS A 10 1.15 -31.85 2.17
C CYS A 10 -0.18 -32.62 2.10
N THR A 11 -0.96 -32.59 3.19
CA THR A 11 -2.38 -32.92 3.09
C THR A 11 -3.06 -31.84 2.27
N SER A 12 -3.41 -32.16 1.03
CA SER A 12 -4.26 -31.32 0.19
C SER A 12 -5.60 -31.10 0.90
N ARG A 13 -5.74 -29.99 1.63
CA ARG A 13 -7.06 -29.50 2.01
C ARG A 13 -7.70 -28.96 0.74
N GLY A 14 -8.36 -29.83 0.00
CA GLY A 14 -9.26 -29.43 -1.07
C GLY A 14 -10.42 -28.68 -0.44
N PHE A 15 -10.38 -27.35 -0.50
CA PHE A 15 -11.57 -26.54 -0.23
C PHE A 15 -12.60 -26.90 -1.31
N SER A 16 -13.58 -27.71 -0.92
CA SER A 16 -14.77 -28.01 -1.70
C SER A 16 -15.69 -26.79 -1.70
N THR A 17 -15.35 -25.77 -2.48
CA THR A 17 -16.37 -24.87 -3.03
C THR A 17 -16.67 -25.36 -4.43
N GLN A 18 -17.72 -26.18 -4.56
CA GLN A 18 -18.36 -26.35 -5.87
C GLN A 18 -18.73 -24.94 -6.35
N ILE A 19 -18.03 -24.45 -7.38
CA ILE A 19 -18.43 -23.23 -8.08
C ILE A 19 -19.74 -23.58 -8.77
N GLN A 20 -20.85 -23.26 -8.11
CA GLN A 20 -22.15 -23.25 -8.78
C GLN A 20 -22.11 -22.11 -9.80
N THR A 21 -21.71 -22.43 -11.03
CA THR A 21 -21.90 -21.53 -12.18
C THR A 21 -23.40 -21.45 -12.47
N ALA A 22 -24.12 -20.65 -11.67
CA ALA A 22 -25.43 -20.17 -12.05
C ALA A 22 -25.25 -19.35 -13.33
N LYS A 23 -25.62 -19.95 -14.46
CA LYS A 23 -25.53 -19.34 -15.79
C LYS A 23 -26.66 -18.32 -15.91
N ALA A 24 -26.50 -17.18 -15.26
CA ALA A 24 -27.42 -16.05 -15.37
C ALA A 24 -27.44 -15.60 -16.83
N ASN A 25 -28.63 -15.53 -17.43
CA ASN A 25 -28.84 -15.11 -18.81
C ASN A 25 -28.70 -13.58 -18.90
N ILE A 26 -27.46 -13.08 -18.77
CA ILE A 26 -27.11 -11.65 -18.82
C ILE A 26 -27.05 -11.25 -20.31
N LYS A 27 -28.19 -11.13 -20.97
CA LYS A 27 -28.20 -10.79 -22.41
C LYS A 27 -28.03 -9.30 -22.71
N ASN A 28 -28.27 -8.41 -21.74
CA ASN A 28 -28.30 -6.95 -21.97
C ASN A 28 -27.48 -6.10 -20.99
N TRP A 29 -26.61 -6.67 -20.15
CA TRP A 29 -25.79 -5.89 -19.20
C TRP A 29 -24.30 -6.04 -19.48
N LYS A 30 -23.59 -4.91 -19.51
CA LYS A 30 -22.14 -4.86 -19.63
C LYS A 30 -21.54 -4.36 -18.31
N SER A 31 -20.68 -5.17 -17.69
CA SER A 31 -19.96 -4.75 -16.49
C SER A 31 -18.84 -3.78 -16.86
N VAL A 32 -18.72 -2.71 -16.07
CA VAL A 32 -17.61 -1.75 -16.14
C VAL A 32 -16.97 -1.73 -14.75
N VAL A 33 -15.69 -2.10 -14.67
CA VAL A 33 -14.95 -2.22 -13.41
C VAL A 33 -13.73 -1.30 -13.47
N GLY A 34 -13.60 -0.45 -12.45
CA GLY A 34 -12.39 0.32 -12.18
C GLY A 34 -11.67 -0.27 -10.96
N LEU A 35 -10.34 -0.18 -10.96
CA LEU A 35 -9.50 -0.62 -9.84
C LEU A 35 -8.73 0.58 -9.29
N GLU A 36 -8.68 0.68 -7.97
CA GLU A 36 -7.80 1.60 -7.25
C GLU A 36 -6.83 0.74 -6.43
N VAL A 37 -5.54 0.92 -6.69
CA VAL A 37 -4.48 0.09 -6.09
C VAL A 37 -3.53 0.99 -5.33
N HIS A 38 -3.39 0.73 -4.03
CA HIS A 38 -2.41 1.39 -3.16
C HIS A 38 -1.28 0.41 -2.90
N ALA A 39 -0.04 0.84 -3.14
CA ALA A 39 1.16 0.04 -2.94
C ALA A 39 2.13 0.75 -2.00
N GLN A 40 2.61 0.05 -0.97
CA GLN A 40 3.58 0.60 -0.03
C GLN A 40 4.98 0.62 -0.64
N LEU A 41 5.64 1.79 -0.63
CA LEU A 41 7.00 1.93 -1.13
C LEU A 41 8.01 1.37 -0.14
N LEU A 42 8.93 0.53 -0.63
CA LEU A 42 10.02 -0.04 0.16
C LEU A 42 11.11 1.01 0.36
N THR A 43 10.96 1.80 1.42
CA THR A 43 11.89 2.86 1.83
C THR A 43 12.18 2.74 3.32
N ASP A 44 13.37 3.21 3.73
CA ASP A 44 13.82 3.12 5.13
C ASP A 44 13.04 4.04 6.06
N SER A 45 12.62 5.21 5.56
CA SER A 45 11.88 6.23 6.29
C SER A 45 10.57 6.60 5.60
N LYS A 46 9.63 7.18 6.35
CA LYS A 46 8.32 7.61 5.86
C LYS A 46 8.41 8.72 4.77
N LEU A 47 7.26 9.04 4.17
CA LEU A 47 7.16 9.99 3.06
C LEU A 47 7.51 11.44 3.45
N PHE A 48 7.08 11.87 4.64
CA PHE A 48 7.24 13.26 5.11
C PHE A 48 8.00 13.40 6.43
N SER A 49 8.45 12.28 7.02
CA SER A 49 9.18 12.25 8.28
C SER A 49 10.33 11.24 8.24
N GLY A 50 11.30 11.44 9.12
CA GLY A 50 12.47 10.55 9.26
C GLY A 50 12.22 9.26 10.04
N SER A 51 10.99 9.01 10.50
CA SER A 51 10.65 7.79 11.23
C SER A 51 10.79 6.54 10.37
N SER A 52 11.15 5.42 10.99
CA SER A 52 11.25 4.12 10.32
C SER A 52 9.91 3.72 9.67
N ASN A 53 9.99 3.09 8.50
CA ASN A 53 8.89 2.44 7.79
C ASN A 53 8.96 0.90 7.90
N GLU A 54 9.72 0.39 8.86
CA GLU A 54 9.84 -1.04 9.12
C GLU A 54 8.53 -1.65 9.63
N PHE A 55 8.19 -2.82 9.10
CA PHE A 55 7.01 -3.57 9.52
C PHE A 55 7.25 -4.30 10.85
N GLY A 56 6.23 -4.35 11.71
CA GLY A 56 6.28 -5.11 12.96
C GLY A 56 6.95 -4.39 14.12
N ALA A 57 7.23 -3.08 14.00
CA ALA A 57 7.66 -2.27 15.12
C ALA A 57 6.61 -2.26 16.25
N PRO A 58 7.03 -2.12 17.53
CA PRO A 58 6.10 -1.94 18.64
C PRO A 58 5.14 -0.77 18.44
N LEU A 59 3.97 -0.86 19.06
CA LEU A 59 2.93 0.17 18.97
C LEU A 59 3.48 1.57 19.27
N ASN A 60 3.18 2.53 18.40
CA ASN A 60 3.58 3.94 18.51
C ASN A 60 5.09 4.19 18.72
N SER A 61 5.96 3.22 18.40
CA SER A 61 7.42 3.36 18.56
C SER A 61 8.11 4.01 17.37
N ALA A 62 7.58 3.80 16.16
CA ALA A 62 8.09 4.40 14.92
C ALA A 62 7.34 5.70 14.58
N VAL A 63 7.27 6.65 15.52
CA VAL A 63 6.48 7.88 15.41
C VAL A 63 7.34 9.09 15.75
N SER A 64 7.32 10.11 14.88
CA SER A 64 7.94 11.41 15.13
C SER A 64 6.89 12.44 15.55
N HIS A 65 7.33 13.61 16.04
CA HIS A 65 6.45 14.75 16.36
C HIS A 65 5.50 15.12 15.21
N PHE A 66 6.00 15.02 13.97
CA PHE A 66 5.21 15.29 12.78
C PHE A 66 4.14 14.22 12.53
N ASP A 67 4.50 12.93 12.68
CA ASP A 67 3.55 11.82 12.53
C ASP A 67 2.42 11.89 13.57
N ALA A 68 2.70 12.47 14.73
CA ALA A 68 1.74 12.72 15.80
C ALA A 68 1.03 14.09 15.71
N SER A 69 1.21 14.83 14.61
CA SER A 69 0.59 16.15 14.39
C SER A 69 0.87 17.20 15.44
N MET A 70 2.06 17.16 16.06
CA MET A 70 2.38 18.18 17.05
C MET A 70 2.43 19.57 16.39
N PRO A 71 1.84 20.60 17.02
CA PRO A 71 1.81 21.94 16.46
C PRO A 71 3.21 22.47 16.23
N GLY A 72 3.43 23.12 15.08
CA GLY A 72 4.73 23.67 14.68
C GLY A 72 5.64 22.71 13.91
N THR A 73 5.21 21.48 13.66
CA THR A 73 5.95 20.54 12.81
C THR A 73 5.69 20.81 11.32
N LEU A 74 6.67 20.50 10.47
CA LEU A 74 6.62 20.72 9.02
C LEU A 74 6.99 19.43 8.25
N PRO A 75 6.35 19.16 7.09
CA PRO A 75 6.65 17.99 6.26
C PRO A 75 8.00 18.13 5.57
N VAL A 76 8.77 17.03 5.51
CA VAL A 76 10.01 16.96 4.71
C VAL A 76 9.92 15.79 3.75
N LEU A 77 9.82 16.10 2.45
CA LEU A 77 9.61 15.09 1.40
C LEU A 77 10.81 14.14 1.26
N ASN A 78 10.52 12.84 1.26
CA ASN A 78 11.50 11.80 1.04
C ASN A 78 11.85 11.62 -0.45
N ARG A 79 13.10 11.89 -0.81
CA ARG A 79 13.61 11.77 -2.19
C ARG A 79 13.51 10.35 -2.75
N LYS A 80 13.76 9.31 -1.94
CA LYS A 80 13.68 7.91 -2.40
C LYS A 80 12.24 7.55 -2.79
N CYS A 81 11.25 8.03 -2.02
CA CYS A 81 9.84 7.81 -2.35
C CYS A 81 9.48 8.40 -3.73
N VAL A 82 9.93 9.63 -4.00
CA VAL A 82 9.70 10.27 -5.31
C VAL A 82 10.38 9.49 -6.44
N GLU A 83 11.63 9.07 -6.24
CA GLU A 83 12.37 8.29 -7.24
C GLU A 83 11.66 6.97 -7.59
N ILE A 84 11.20 6.22 -6.58
CA ILE A 84 10.46 4.97 -6.80
C ILE A 84 9.12 5.26 -7.49
N GLY A 85 8.42 6.33 -7.11
CA GLY A 85 7.18 6.76 -7.76
C GLY A 85 7.37 7.05 -9.26
N VAL A 86 8.40 7.83 -9.61
CA VAL A 86 8.75 8.14 -11.00
C VAL A 86 9.17 6.89 -11.77
N LYS A 87 10.01 6.02 -11.18
CA LYS A 87 10.38 4.73 -11.78
C LYS A 87 9.16 3.87 -12.07
N THR A 88 8.20 3.82 -11.14
CA THR A 88 6.96 3.05 -11.29
C THR A 88 6.10 3.63 -12.42
N ALA A 89 5.97 4.96 -12.51
CA ALA A 89 5.25 5.61 -13.60
C ALA A 89 5.85 5.28 -14.97
N ILE A 90 7.19 5.32 -15.10
CA ILE A 90 7.89 4.96 -16.34
C ILE A 90 7.68 3.46 -16.65
N ALA A 91 7.78 2.59 -15.64
CA ALA A 91 7.57 1.14 -15.80
C ALA A 91 6.15 0.79 -16.25
N LEU A 92 5.15 1.58 -15.86
CA LEU A 92 3.76 1.45 -16.28
C LEU A 92 3.45 2.16 -17.61
N GLY A 93 4.45 2.78 -18.26
CA GLY A 93 4.26 3.49 -19.53
C GLY A 93 3.49 4.81 -19.39
N CYS A 94 3.47 5.41 -18.20
CA CYS A 94 2.83 6.70 -17.96
C CYS A 94 3.68 7.88 -18.45
N ARG A 95 3.02 8.98 -18.79
CA ARG A 95 3.70 10.27 -19.02
C ARG A 95 3.92 10.96 -17.67
N VAL A 96 5.19 11.19 -17.32
CA VAL A 96 5.57 11.92 -16.09
C VAL A 96 5.54 13.42 -16.37
N ASN A 97 4.95 14.20 -15.46
CA ASN A 97 4.95 15.65 -15.52
C ASN A 97 6.25 16.22 -14.93
N ASP A 98 6.77 17.29 -15.52
CA ASP A 98 8.00 17.95 -15.03
C ASP A 98 7.81 18.61 -13.66
N VAL A 99 6.59 19.07 -13.39
CA VAL A 99 6.21 19.69 -12.11
C VAL A 99 4.97 18.97 -11.58
N SER A 100 5.03 18.61 -10.31
CA SER A 100 3.91 18.06 -9.54
C SER A 100 3.96 18.63 -8.13
N MET A 101 2.80 18.83 -7.52
CA MET A 101 2.65 19.39 -6.18
C MET A 101 1.86 18.41 -5.31
N PHE A 102 2.10 18.46 -4.00
CA PHE A 102 1.28 17.75 -3.02
C PHE A 102 0.17 18.69 -2.54
N ASP A 103 -1.04 18.16 -2.43
CA ASP A 103 -2.19 18.90 -1.95
C ASP A 103 -2.49 18.51 -0.50
N ARG A 104 -3.67 18.86 0.01
CA ARG A 104 -4.16 18.34 1.28
C ARG A 104 -5.57 17.80 1.12
N LYS A 105 -5.71 16.48 1.21
CA LYS A 105 -7.01 15.81 1.36
C LYS A 105 -7.48 15.86 2.82
N HIS A 106 -8.47 16.70 3.11
CA HIS A 106 -8.98 16.91 4.47
C HIS A 106 -10.20 16.02 4.75
N TYR A 107 -10.13 15.20 5.80
CA TYR A 107 -11.24 14.45 6.37
C TYR A 107 -10.90 14.05 7.81
N PHE A 108 -11.91 13.93 8.67
CA PHE A 108 -11.70 13.58 10.07
C PHE A 108 -11.71 12.07 10.24
N TYR A 109 -10.60 11.52 10.72
CA TYR A 109 -10.51 10.12 11.13
C TYR A 109 -9.41 9.96 12.19
N ALA A 110 -9.57 8.99 13.10
CA ALA A 110 -8.67 8.83 14.25
C ALA A 110 -7.24 8.39 13.89
N ASP A 111 -7.07 7.71 12.75
CA ASP A 111 -5.78 7.26 12.21
C ASP A 111 -5.08 8.30 11.31
N LEU A 112 -5.77 9.40 10.99
CA LEU A 112 -5.28 10.46 10.12
C LEU A 112 -5.08 11.74 10.95
N PRO A 113 -3.97 11.81 11.73
CA PRO A 113 -3.78 12.92 12.63
C PRO A 113 -3.39 14.21 11.86
N VAL A 114 -2.73 14.11 10.69
CA VAL A 114 -2.44 15.26 9.81
C VAL A 114 -3.13 15.06 8.46
N CYS A 115 -3.73 16.14 7.94
CA CYS A 115 -4.14 16.23 6.54
C CYS A 115 -2.93 16.43 5.62
N ILE A 116 -2.27 15.34 5.20
CA ILE A 116 -1.28 15.35 4.12
C ILE A 116 -1.62 14.26 3.11
N ILE A 117 -2.20 14.67 1.99
CA ILE A 117 -2.18 13.97 0.70
C ILE A 117 -2.26 15.06 -0.36
#